data_AF-A0A379U5P1-F1
#
_entry.id   AF-A0A379U5P1-F1
#
_cell.length_a   1.000
_cell.length_b   1.000
_cell.length_c   1.000
_cell.angle_alpha   90.00
_cell.angle_beta   90.00
_cell.angle_gamma   90.00
#
_symmetry.space_group_name_H-M   'P 1'
#
loop_
_entity.id
_entity.type
_entity.pdbx_description
1 polymer ?
#
loop_
_entity_poly.entity_id
_entity_poly.type
_entity_poly.pdbx_seq_one_letter_code
_entity_poly.pdbx_strand_id
1 'polypeptide(L)'
;MLNERQLTLVELLEQQRWSLSELARHTGVSSRTILRDIDYLNFTLSDKARIQPGGNAGYQLDIVDRRRFFQLLQRHDNDDRLLAFLLLQAFSTRAQLASALNLPETWVTDRLPRLKQRYERAFCMASRPGVGHFIDEPEEKRIILLANLLKKDPLLIPLPGITRTVIEQLQQACEEVDDFPLVPGEYLASLTLAVYALRNQLTTAWPECRHTSLKKAVAQGGIDMGENAFGTLIGLLETQQQQAMTLSADAVCSLLQRVPGAASLNIIDTQLIDNITGHLLRCVSAPIWLPEHRQSSMNNLKSAWPPRST
;
A
#
# COMPACT_ATOMS: atom_id res chain seq x y z
N MET A 1 -14.60 -6.78 -11.85
CA MET A 1 -13.88 -6.59 -10.58
C MET A 1 -14.88 -6.02 -9.58
N LEU A 2 -14.83 -6.45 -8.32
CA LEU A 2 -15.71 -5.89 -7.30
C LEU A 2 -15.21 -4.49 -6.94
N ASN A 3 -16.11 -3.51 -6.95
CA ASN A 3 -15.79 -2.17 -6.45
C ASN A 3 -15.92 -2.13 -4.91
N GLU A 4 -15.50 -1.02 -4.31
CA GLU A 4 -15.50 -0.84 -2.84
C GLU A 4 -16.86 -1.12 -2.21
N ARG A 5 -17.93 -0.58 -2.81
CA ARG A 5 -19.30 -0.81 -2.33
C ARG A 5 -19.67 -2.30 -2.38
N GLN A 6 -19.30 -2.99 -3.44
CA GLN A 6 -19.56 -4.43 -3.61
C GLN A 6 -18.77 -5.29 -2.61
N LEU A 7 -17.56 -4.89 -2.23
CA LEU A 7 -16.78 -5.55 -1.17
C LEU A 7 -17.43 -5.34 0.20
N THR A 8 -17.81 -4.09 0.55
CA THR A 8 -18.55 -3.80 1.79
C THR A 8 -19.85 -4.59 1.87
N LEU A 9 -20.58 -4.75 0.76
CA LEU A 9 -21.78 -5.60 0.73
C LEU A 9 -21.47 -7.05 1.06
N VAL A 10 -20.37 -7.62 0.54
CA VAL A 10 -19.96 -8.99 0.85
C VAL A 10 -19.61 -9.14 2.33
N GLU A 11 -18.86 -8.21 2.92
CA GLU A 11 -18.48 -8.25 4.34
C GLU A 11 -19.71 -8.18 5.26
N LEU A 12 -20.63 -7.25 5.00
CA LEU A 12 -21.85 -7.09 5.79
C LEU A 12 -22.73 -8.34 5.74
N LEU A 13 -22.89 -8.91 4.54
CA LEU A 13 -23.74 -10.07 4.29
C LEU A 13 -23.11 -11.40 4.73
N GLU A 14 -21.79 -11.46 4.92
CA GLU A 14 -21.09 -12.60 5.54
C GLU A 14 -21.37 -12.67 7.04
N GLN A 15 -21.44 -11.53 7.72
CA GLN A 15 -21.61 -11.47 9.18
C GLN A 15 -23.04 -11.75 9.63
N GLN A 16 -24.04 -11.20 8.92
CA GLN A 16 -25.45 -11.33 9.29
C GLN A 16 -26.38 -11.03 8.11
N ARG A 17 -27.69 -11.18 8.35
CA ARG A 17 -28.71 -10.81 7.37
C ARG A 17 -28.96 -9.31 7.39
N TRP A 18 -29.17 -8.72 6.22
CA TRP A 18 -29.44 -7.28 6.07
C TRP A 18 -30.62 -7.03 5.14
N SER A 19 -31.52 -6.12 5.51
CA SER A 19 -32.58 -5.67 4.59
C SER A 19 -32.03 -4.77 3.48
N LEU A 20 -32.74 -4.70 2.36
CA LEU A 20 -32.33 -3.87 1.23
C LEU A 20 -32.25 -2.38 1.59
N SER A 21 -33.16 -1.90 2.44
CA SER A 21 -33.18 -0.53 2.96
C SER A 21 -31.98 -0.22 3.86
N GLU A 22 -31.55 -1.18 4.68
CA GLU A 22 -30.40 -0.98 5.56
C GLU A 22 -29.10 -0.98 4.76
N LEU A 23 -28.96 -1.87 3.78
CA LEU A 23 -27.82 -1.88 2.85
C LEU A 23 -27.72 -0.57 2.07
N ALA A 24 -28.86 -0.08 1.56
CA ALA A 24 -28.95 1.21 0.85
C ALA A 24 -28.51 2.38 1.73
N ARG A 25 -29.01 2.43 2.98
CA ARG A 25 -28.63 3.46 3.96
C ARG A 25 -27.15 3.39 4.33
N HIS A 26 -26.63 2.19 4.57
CA HIS A 26 -25.24 1.99 5.01
C HIS A 26 -24.24 2.32 3.90
N THR A 27 -24.60 2.10 2.64
CA THR A 27 -23.71 2.35 1.50
C THR A 27 -24.00 3.67 0.77
N GLY A 28 -24.98 4.45 1.23
CA GLY A 28 -25.32 5.77 0.67
C GLY A 28 -25.88 5.74 -0.75
N VAL A 29 -26.47 4.63 -1.19
CA VAL A 29 -27.02 4.48 -2.56
C VAL A 29 -28.46 3.98 -2.55
N SER A 30 -29.14 4.06 -3.70
CA SER A 30 -30.51 3.56 -3.84
C SER A 30 -30.60 2.04 -3.72
N SER A 31 -31.74 1.52 -3.24
CA SER A 31 -32.05 0.09 -3.23
C SER A 31 -31.92 -0.59 -4.60
N ARG A 32 -32.23 0.13 -5.69
CA ARG A 32 -32.05 -0.35 -7.07
C ARG A 32 -30.57 -0.55 -7.42
N THR A 33 -29.69 0.31 -6.91
CA THR A 33 -28.24 0.18 -7.07
C THR A 33 -27.73 -1.04 -6.30
N ILE A 34 -28.21 -1.27 -5.09
CA ILE A 34 -27.87 -2.46 -4.30
C ILE A 34 -28.25 -3.74 -5.02
N LEU A 35 -29.46 -3.82 -5.59
CA LEU A 35 -29.88 -5.00 -6.36
C LEU A 35 -28.96 -5.27 -7.56
N ARG A 36 -28.58 -4.23 -8.31
CA ARG A 36 -27.61 -4.38 -9.42
C ARG A 36 -26.25 -4.85 -8.96
N ASP A 37 -25.79 -4.36 -7.81
CA ASP A 37 -24.53 -4.79 -7.22
C ASP A 37 -24.62 -6.25 -6.73
N ILE A 38 -25.75 -6.67 -6.16
CA ILE A 38 -26.02 -8.06 -5.79
C ILE A 38 -26.04 -8.97 -7.02
N ASP A 39 -26.68 -8.55 -8.11
CA ASP A 39 -26.70 -9.32 -9.37
C ASP A 39 -25.28 -9.48 -9.93
N TYR A 40 -24.49 -8.40 -9.92
CA TYR A 40 -23.10 -8.43 -10.34
C TYR A 40 -22.22 -9.30 -9.42
N LEU A 41 -22.44 -9.22 -8.11
CA LEU A 41 -21.76 -10.05 -7.11
C LEU A 41 -22.08 -11.52 -7.32
N ASN A 42 -23.36 -11.87 -7.48
CA ASN A 42 -23.78 -13.25 -7.76
C ASN A 42 -23.19 -13.79 -9.06
N PHE A 43 -23.11 -12.95 -10.11
CA PHE A 43 -22.40 -13.32 -11.33
C PHE A 43 -20.90 -13.53 -11.09
N THR A 44 -20.26 -12.66 -10.31
CA THR A 44 -18.81 -12.68 -10.09
C THR A 44 -18.36 -13.81 -9.16
N LEU A 45 -19.12 -14.07 -8.09
CA LEU A 45 -18.89 -15.14 -7.12
C LEU A 45 -19.25 -16.50 -7.74
N SER A 46 -20.27 -16.52 -8.61
CA SER A 46 -20.70 -17.70 -9.39
C SER A 46 -21.00 -18.89 -8.48
N ASP A 47 -20.26 -19.99 -8.66
CA ASP A 47 -20.37 -21.25 -7.95
C ASP A 47 -19.73 -21.25 -6.55
N LYS A 48 -19.02 -20.17 -6.17
CA LYS A 48 -18.20 -20.12 -4.94
C LYS A 48 -18.97 -19.58 -3.75
N ALA A 49 -19.84 -18.61 -3.98
CA ALA A 49 -20.72 -18.01 -2.98
C ALA A 49 -21.89 -17.31 -3.69
N ARG A 50 -23.02 -17.16 -2.99
CA ARG A 50 -24.22 -16.53 -3.55
C ARG A 50 -24.95 -15.72 -2.48
N ILE A 51 -25.33 -14.51 -2.83
CA ILE A 51 -26.22 -13.69 -2.02
C ILE A 51 -27.66 -14.13 -2.32
N GLN A 52 -28.33 -14.66 -1.31
CA GLN A 52 -29.70 -15.16 -1.40
C GLN A 52 -30.68 -14.23 -0.69
N PRO A 53 -31.89 -14.03 -1.25
CA PRO A 53 -32.97 -13.35 -0.55
C PRO A 53 -33.60 -14.30 0.49
N GLY A 54 -33.61 -13.90 1.76
CA GLY A 54 -34.26 -14.60 2.87
C GLY A 54 -35.71 -14.17 3.12
N GLY A 55 -36.39 -13.61 2.11
CA GLY A 55 -37.74 -13.05 2.26
C GLY A 55 -37.77 -11.87 3.25
N ASN A 56 -38.67 -11.91 4.25
CA ASN A 56 -38.79 -10.87 5.28
C ASN A 56 -37.55 -10.72 6.18
N ALA A 57 -36.62 -11.68 6.15
CA ALA A 57 -35.40 -11.67 6.95
C ALA A 57 -34.22 -10.92 6.30
N GLY A 58 -34.39 -10.42 5.06
CA GLY A 58 -33.33 -9.73 4.32
C GLY A 58 -32.40 -10.65 3.53
N TYR A 59 -31.33 -10.10 2.97
CA TYR A 59 -30.34 -10.81 2.16
C TYR A 59 -29.23 -11.39 3.04
N GLN A 60 -28.63 -12.50 2.61
CA GLN A 60 -27.47 -13.11 3.26
C GLN A 60 -26.51 -13.70 2.23
N LEU A 61 -25.22 -13.68 2.54
CA LEU A 61 -24.21 -14.40 1.76
C LEU A 61 -24.15 -15.86 2.19
N ASP A 62 -24.29 -16.76 1.22
CA ASP A 62 -24.09 -18.20 1.37
C ASP A 62 -22.77 -18.59 0.69
N ILE A 63 -21.82 -19.16 1.44
CA ILE A 63 -20.49 -19.51 0.95
C ILE A 63 -20.44 -21.01 0.69
N VAL A 64 -20.37 -21.38 -0.59
CA VAL A 64 -20.39 -22.78 -1.05
C VAL A 64 -19.00 -23.41 -0.99
N ASP A 65 -17.97 -22.69 -1.45
CA ASP A 65 -16.56 -23.10 -1.35
C ASP A 65 -15.76 -22.00 -0.68
N ARG A 66 -15.53 -22.16 0.63
CA ARG A 66 -14.84 -21.17 1.46
C ARG A 66 -13.42 -20.88 0.99
N ARG A 67 -12.69 -21.90 0.50
CA ARG A 67 -11.31 -21.74 0.04
C ARG A 67 -11.25 -20.90 -1.24
N ARG A 68 -12.09 -21.20 -2.23
CA ARG A 68 -12.15 -20.47 -3.50
C ARG A 68 -12.78 -19.08 -3.35
N PHE A 69 -13.73 -18.93 -2.42
CA PHE A 69 -14.31 -17.64 -2.05
C PHE A 69 -13.24 -16.69 -1.48
N PHE A 70 -12.45 -17.16 -0.50
CA PHE A 70 -11.33 -16.38 0.03
C PHE A 70 -10.30 -16.03 -1.05
N GLN A 71 -9.92 -16.97 -1.93
CA GLN A 71 -9.01 -16.67 -3.05
C GLN A 71 -9.55 -15.59 -4.00
N LEU A 72 -10.87 -15.51 -4.17
CA LEU A 72 -11.51 -14.49 -5.01
C LEU A 72 -11.52 -13.11 -4.33
N LEU A 73 -11.70 -13.07 -3.00
CA LEU A 73 -11.60 -11.84 -2.21
C LEU A 73 -10.16 -11.33 -2.07
N GLN A 74 -9.17 -12.23 -2.01
CA GLN A 74 -7.73 -11.93 -1.99
C GLN A 74 -7.18 -11.35 -3.31
N ARG A 75 -8.02 -10.84 -4.22
CA ARG A 75 -7.58 -10.24 -5.50
C ARG A 75 -6.68 -9.02 -5.33
N HIS A 76 -6.81 -8.28 -4.23
CA HIS A 76 -5.87 -7.19 -3.89
C HIS A 76 -4.54 -7.74 -3.35
N ASP A 77 -4.58 -8.82 -2.58
CA ASP A 77 -3.37 -9.49 -2.08
C ASP A 77 -2.58 -10.11 -3.24
N ASN A 78 -3.26 -10.60 -4.28
CA ASN A 78 -2.60 -11.12 -5.48
C ASN A 78 -1.94 -10.01 -6.33
N ASP A 79 -2.46 -8.78 -6.32
CA ASP A 79 -1.80 -7.64 -6.98
C ASP A 79 -0.54 -7.23 -6.23
N ASP A 80 -0.66 -7.12 -4.90
CA ASP A 80 0.45 -6.73 -4.04
C ASP A 80 1.53 -7.80 -4.04
N ARG A 81 1.17 -9.09 -4.04
CA ARG A 81 2.11 -10.20 -4.22
C ARG A 81 2.74 -10.20 -5.61
N LEU A 82 1.96 -9.97 -6.68
CA LEU A 82 2.50 -9.85 -8.04
C LEU A 82 3.54 -8.72 -8.11
N LEU A 83 3.23 -7.56 -7.51
CA LEU A 83 4.15 -6.43 -7.45
C LEU A 83 5.38 -6.74 -6.59
N ALA A 84 5.21 -7.38 -5.43
CA ALA A 84 6.32 -7.81 -4.59
C ALA A 84 7.28 -8.74 -5.37
N PHE A 85 6.76 -9.74 -6.08
CA PHE A 85 7.60 -10.62 -6.91
C PHE A 85 8.33 -9.88 -8.03
N LEU A 86 7.69 -8.89 -8.67
CA LEU A 86 8.34 -8.03 -9.65
C LEU A 86 9.44 -7.14 -9.04
N LEU A 87 9.31 -6.75 -7.77
CA LEU A 87 10.32 -5.95 -7.07
C LEU A 87 11.50 -6.79 -6.55
N LEU A 88 11.25 -8.05 -6.17
CA LEU A 88 12.25 -9.00 -5.68
C LEU A 88 13.13 -9.61 -6.77
N GLN A 89 12.81 -9.42 -8.04
CA GLN A 89 13.55 -10.03 -9.15
C GLN A 89 13.91 -8.94 -10.15
N ALA A 90 15.13 -8.98 -10.70
CA ALA A 90 15.52 -8.06 -11.76
C ALA A 90 14.61 -8.20 -13.00
N PHE A 91 14.22 -9.44 -13.33
CA PHE A 91 13.28 -9.77 -14.40
C PHE A 91 12.47 -11.00 -14.03
N SER A 92 11.19 -11.04 -14.44
CA SER A 92 10.32 -12.19 -14.21
C SER A 92 9.45 -12.50 -15.42
N THR A 93 9.52 -13.74 -15.88
CA THR A 93 8.62 -14.25 -16.94
C THR A 93 7.21 -14.47 -16.39
N ARG A 94 6.21 -14.50 -17.28
CA ARG A 94 4.82 -14.79 -16.89
C ARG A 94 4.67 -16.14 -16.21
N ALA A 95 5.38 -17.17 -16.70
CA ALA A 95 5.42 -18.50 -16.11
C ALA A 95 6.01 -18.49 -14.68
N GLN A 96 7.09 -17.74 -14.44
CA GLN A 96 7.68 -17.60 -13.10
C GLN A 96 6.72 -16.90 -12.13
N LEU A 97 6.09 -15.80 -12.56
CA LEU A 97 5.11 -15.07 -11.74
C LEU A 97 3.89 -15.93 -11.44
N ALA A 98 3.38 -16.67 -12.43
CA ALA A 98 2.27 -17.59 -12.29
C ALA A 98 2.57 -18.70 -11.27
N SER A 99 3.76 -19.30 -11.38
CA SER A 99 4.24 -20.32 -10.45
C SER A 99 4.38 -19.77 -9.03
N ALA A 100 5.03 -18.61 -8.85
CA ALA A 100 5.25 -17.99 -7.55
C ALA A 100 3.94 -17.59 -6.85
N LEU A 101 2.93 -17.18 -7.62
CA LEU A 101 1.60 -16.84 -7.11
C LEU A 101 0.68 -18.05 -6.95
N ASN A 102 1.07 -19.23 -7.47
CA ASN A 102 0.19 -20.40 -7.61
C ASN A 102 -1.12 -20.05 -8.36
N LEU A 103 -0.98 -19.35 -9.49
CA LEU A 103 -2.08 -18.90 -10.35
C LEU A 103 -1.83 -19.31 -11.82
N PRO A 104 -2.89 -19.38 -12.65
CA PRO A 104 -2.72 -19.61 -14.09
C PRO A 104 -1.94 -18.49 -14.79
N GLU A 105 -1.13 -18.82 -15.79
CA GLU A 105 -0.39 -17.82 -16.59
C GLU A 105 -1.33 -16.86 -17.34
N THR A 106 -2.53 -17.30 -17.69
CA THR A 106 -3.58 -16.46 -18.27
C THR A 106 -4.00 -15.34 -17.32
N TRP A 107 -4.08 -15.60 -16.01
CA TRP A 107 -4.36 -14.57 -15.01
C TRP A 107 -3.26 -13.50 -15.01
N VAL A 108 -1.98 -13.91 -15.02
CA VAL A 108 -0.83 -12.99 -15.05
C VAL A 108 -0.84 -12.15 -16.32
N THR A 109 -1.14 -12.78 -17.46
CA THR A 109 -1.24 -12.11 -18.78
C THR A 109 -2.30 -11.02 -18.76
N ASP A 110 -3.48 -11.30 -18.19
CA ASP A 110 -4.55 -10.30 -18.08
C ASP A 110 -4.24 -9.22 -17.03
N ARG A 111 -3.43 -9.55 -16.02
CA ARG A 111 -3.21 -8.69 -14.86
C ARG A 111 -2.12 -7.65 -15.06
N LEU A 112 -1.01 -8.01 -15.69
CA LEU A 112 0.13 -7.10 -15.88
C LEU A 112 -0.24 -5.76 -16.54
N PRO A 113 -1.05 -5.71 -17.62
CA PRO A 113 -1.46 -4.44 -18.21
C PRO A 113 -2.27 -3.56 -17.25
N ARG A 114 -3.13 -4.18 -16.44
CA ARG A 114 -3.97 -3.48 -15.45
C ARG A 114 -3.13 -2.93 -14.29
N LEU A 115 -2.15 -3.70 -13.83
CA LEU A 115 -1.22 -3.27 -12.79
C LEU A 115 -0.38 -2.07 -13.27
N LYS A 116 0.12 -2.16 -14.50
CA LYS A 116 0.84 -1.07 -15.16
C LYS A 116 0.00 0.20 -15.27
N GLN A 117 -1.23 0.09 -15.78
CA GLN A 117 -2.13 1.25 -15.88
C GLN A 117 -2.45 1.85 -14.51
N ARG A 118 -2.65 1.01 -13.49
CA ARG A 118 -2.98 1.46 -12.13
C ARG A 118 -1.88 2.30 -11.50
N TYR A 119 -0.62 1.94 -11.72
CA TYR A 119 0.52 2.57 -11.06
C TYR A 119 1.37 3.44 -11.99
N GLU A 120 0.90 3.75 -13.20
CA GLU A 120 1.65 4.51 -14.21
C GLU A 120 2.14 5.89 -13.74
N ARG A 121 1.48 6.48 -12.74
CA ARG A 121 1.87 7.76 -12.12
C ARG A 121 2.88 7.62 -10.98
N ALA A 122 3.01 6.42 -10.42
CA ALA A 122 3.89 6.13 -9.30
C ALA A 122 5.23 5.54 -9.78
N PHE A 123 5.19 4.58 -10.70
CA PHE A 123 6.39 3.94 -11.22
C PHE A 123 6.21 3.33 -12.61
N CYS A 124 7.34 3.11 -13.30
CA CYS A 124 7.38 2.49 -14.62
C CYS A 124 7.43 0.95 -14.53
N MET A 125 6.51 0.30 -15.25
CA MET A 125 6.58 -1.14 -15.52
C MET A 125 6.94 -1.39 -16.99
N ALA A 126 8.00 -2.17 -17.19
CA ALA A 126 8.53 -2.47 -18.51
C ALA A 126 8.55 -3.99 -18.78
N SER A 127 8.80 -4.35 -20.03
CA SER A 127 8.84 -5.73 -20.47
C SER A 127 9.84 -5.87 -21.61
N ARG A 128 10.64 -6.93 -21.59
CA ARG A 128 11.63 -7.25 -22.63
C ARG A 128 11.33 -8.63 -23.22
N PRO A 129 11.17 -8.75 -24.55
CA PRO A 129 11.00 -10.05 -25.20
C PRO A 129 12.13 -11.01 -24.80
N GLY A 130 11.77 -12.26 -24.47
CA GLY A 130 12.73 -13.29 -24.05
C GLY A 130 13.30 -13.15 -22.63
N VAL A 131 13.08 -12.03 -21.95
CA VAL A 131 13.63 -11.78 -20.59
C VAL A 131 12.51 -11.73 -19.53
N GLY A 132 11.41 -11.03 -19.84
CA GLY A 132 10.25 -10.94 -18.94
C GLY A 132 9.89 -9.50 -18.56
N HIS A 133 9.15 -9.37 -17.46
CA HIS A 133 8.60 -8.13 -16.92
C HIS A 133 9.43 -7.66 -15.72
N PHE A 134 9.53 -6.34 -15.53
CA PHE A 134 10.32 -5.74 -14.45
C PHE A 134 9.82 -4.34 -14.10
N ILE A 135 10.20 -3.88 -12.91
CA ILE A 135 10.02 -2.49 -12.48
C ILE A 135 11.24 -1.68 -12.94
N ASP A 136 11.01 -0.72 -13.83
CA ASP A 136 12.05 0.11 -14.45
C ASP A 136 12.26 1.37 -13.61
N GLU A 137 12.81 1.17 -12.42
CA GLU A 137 13.04 2.22 -11.43
C GLU A 137 14.40 2.04 -10.74
N PRO A 138 14.97 3.13 -10.20
CA PRO A 138 16.18 3.08 -9.39
C PRO A 138 16.07 2.15 -8.18
N GLU A 139 17.22 1.65 -7.70
CA GLU A 139 17.29 0.73 -6.55
C GLU A 139 16.59 1.32 -5.32
N GLU A 140 16.84 2.60 -5.03
CA GLU A 140 16.24 3.33 -3.90
C GLU A 140 14.71 3.32 -4.00
N LYS A 141 14.20 3.57 -5.22
CA LYS A 141 12.76 3.62 -5.47
C LYS A 141 12.12 2.25 -5.32
N ARG A 142 12.78 1.20 -5.81
CA ARG A 142 12.31 -0.19 -5.65
C ARG A 142 12.24 -0.61 -4.18
N ILE A 143 13.23 -0.22 -3.37
CA ILE A 143 13.23 -0.49 -1.93
C ILE A 143 12.03 0.17 -1.25
N ILE A 144 11.78 1.45 -1.53
CA ILE A 144 10.63 2.19 -0.97
C ILE A 144 9.29 1.57 -1.40
N LEU A 145 9.14 1.17 -2.66
CA LEU A 145 7.93 0.49 -3.15
C LEU A 145 7.69 -0.82 -2.39
N LEU A 146 8.74 -1.63 -2.19
CA LEU A 146 8.63 -2.87 -1.42
C LEU A 146 8.33 -2.59 0.06
N ALA A 147 8.93 -1.55 0.64
CA ALA A 147 8.66 -1.13 2.02
C ALA A 147 7.20 -0.69 2.20
N ASN A 148 6.59 -0.04 1.22
CA ASN A 148 5.17 0.31 1.26
C ASN A 148 4.27 -0.94 1.24
N LEU A 149 4.63 -1.97 0.48
CA LEU A 149 3.91 -3.26 0.47
C LEU A 149 4.04 -3.99 1.82
N LEU A 150 5.26 -4.07 2.35
CA LEU A 150 5.55 -4.77 3.61
C LEU A 150 5.03 -3.99 4.83
N LYS A 151 4.83 -2.68 4.72
CA LYS A 151 4.13 -1.90 5.74
C LYS A 151 2.66 -2.30 5.84
N LYS A 152 2.01 -2.57 4.70
CA LYS A 152 0.61 -3.02 4.63
C LYS A 152 0.46 -4.46 5.14
N ASP A 153 1.33 -5.36 4.69
CA ASP A 153 1.39 -6.75 5.13
C ASP A 153 2.86 -7.22 5.21
N PRO A 154 3.46 -7.25 6.42
CA PRO A 154 4.84 -7.70 6.61
C PRO A 154 5.09 -9.16 6.20
N LEU A 155 4.02 -9.97 6.08
CA LEU A 155 4.06 -11.39 5.69
C LEU A 155 3.56 -11.62 4.25
N LEU A 156 3.45 -10.54 3.45
CA LEU A 156 2.97 -10.59 2.06
C LEU A 156 3.73 -11.63 1.22
N ILE A 157 5.04 -11.73 1.45
CA ILE A 157 5.98 -12.66 0.84
C ILE A 157 6.79 -13.38 1.95
N PRO A 158 7.11 -14.66 1.78
CA PRO A 158 7.95 -15.37 2.75
C PRO A 158 9.39 -14.87 2.65
N LEU A 159 9.91 -14.32 3.74
CA LEU A 159 11.31 -13.93 3.88
C LEU A 159 12.04 -14.95 4.79
N PRO A 160 13.25 -15.41 4.43
CA PRO A 160 13.99 -16.39 5.25
C PRO A 160 14.18 -15.90 6.68
N GLY A 161 13.85 -16.72 7.67
CA GLY A 161 14.02 -16.38 9.09
C GLY A 161 13.03 -15.34 9.65
N ILE A 162 12.19 -14.72 8.81
CA ILE A 162 11.22 -13.72 9.25
C ILE A 162 9.92 -14.41 9.66
N THR A 163 9.58 -14.28 10.93
CA THR A 163 8.34 -14.78 11.53
C THR A 163 7.52 -13.62 12.09
N ARG A 164 6.26 -13.86 12.47
CA ARG A 164 5.43 -12.82 13.11
C ARG A 164 6.09 -12.26 14.37
N THR A 165 6.72 -13.10 15.18
CA THR A 165 7.44 -12.68 16.39
C THR A 165 8.63 -11.77 16.07
N VAL A 166 9.41 -12.10 15.04
CA VAL A 166 10.52 -11.25 14.54
C VAL A 166 9.99 -9.89 14.09
N ILE A 167 8.85 -9.87 13.38
CA ILE A 167 8.22 -8.62 12.94
C ILE A 167 7.76 -7.77 14.13
N GLU A 168 7.10 -8.37 15.12
CA GLU A 168 6.64 -7.67 16.33
C GLU A 168 7.82 -7.08 17.12
N GLN A 169 8.90 -7.86 17.30
CA GLN A 169 10.12 -7.40 17.97
C GLN A 169 10.81 -6.28 17.20
N LEU A 170 10.90 -6.38 15.87
CA LEU A 170 11.47 -5.33 15.03
C LEU A 170 10.66 -4.04 15.12
N GLN A 171 9.33 -4.12 15.03
CA GLN A 171 8.46 -2.94 15.12
C GLN A 171 8.65 -2.21 16.45
N GLN A 172 8.66 -2.95 17.56
CA GLN A 172 8.90 -2.38 18.89
C GLN A 172 10.30 -1.74 18.98
N ALA A 173 11.34 -2.43 18.50
CA ALA A 173 12.70 -1.88 18.54
C ALA A 173 12.86 -0.63 17.66
N CYS A 174 12.17 -0.57 16.51
CA CYS A 174 12.17 0.59 15.62
C CYS A 174 11.39 1.80 16.18
N GLU A 175 10.42 1.59 17.07
CA GLU A 175 9.71 2.69 17.76
C GLU A 175 10.63 3.43 18.75
N GLU A 176 11.66 2.77 19.27
CA GLU A 176 12.64 3.35 20.21
C GLU A 176 13.80 4.08 19.52
N VAL A 177 13.82 4.15 18.17
CA VAL A 177 14.89 4.80 17.41
C VAL A 177 14.62 6.28 17.22
N ASP A 178 15.40 7.13 17.88
CA ASP A 178 15.26 8.59 17.82
C ASP A 178 16.09 9.27 16.71
N ASP A 179 16.98 8.54 16.03
CA ASP A 179 17.88 9.09 15.00
C ASP A 179 17.10 9.72 13.82
N PHE A 180 15.86 9.28 13.57
CA PHE A 180 15.02 9.67 12.44
C PHE A 180 13.62 10.12 12.90
N PRO A 181 13.48 11.30 13.55
CA PRO A 181 12.25 11.70 14.25
C PRO A 181 11.03 11.92 13.35
N LEU A 182 11.24 12.08 12.04
CA LEU A 182 10.16 12.24 11.06
C LEU A 182 9.72 10.92 10.42
N VAL A 183 10.41 9.81 10.73
CA VAL A 183 10.15 8.48 10.18
C VAL A 183 9.45 7.63 11.25
N PRO A 184 8.18 7.22 11.03
CA PRO A 184 7.48 6.35 11.97
C PRO A 184 8.19 4.99 12.13
N GLY A 185 8.21 4.43 13.35
CA GLY A 185 8.82 3.13 13.63
C GLY A 185 8.28 1.99 12.75
N GLU A 186 6.97 1.98 12.47
CA GLU A 186 6.35 1.01 11.53
C GLU A 186 6.92 1.09 10.10
N TYR A 187 7.26 2.29 9.64
CA TYR A 187 7.85 2.52 8.32
C TYR A 187 9.32 2.13 8.32
N LEU A 188 10.04 2.43 9.41
CA LEU A 188 11.42 2.03 9.58
C LEU A 188 11.57 0.50 9.60
N ALA A 189 10.65 -0.20 10.27
CA ALA A 189 10.58 -1.66 10.27
C ALA A 189 10.30 -2.21 8.85
N SER A 190 9.36 -1.61 8.12
CA SER A 190 9.04 -2.08 6.76
C SER A 190 10.17 -1.81 5.75
N LEU A 191 10.89 -0.69 5.90
CA LEU A 191 12.08 -0.37 5.12
C LEU A 191 13.22 -1.35 5.41
N THR A 192 13.42 -1.68 6.69
CA THR A 192 14.38 -2.72 7.13
C THR A 192 14.06 -4.06 6.49
N LEU A 193 12.79 -4.48 6.48
CA LEU A 193 12.36 -5.72 5.84
C LEU A 193 12.55 -5.70 4.31
N ALA A 194 12.29 -4.56 3.66
CA ALA A 194 12.49 -4.42 2.21
C ALA A 194 13.98 -4.52 1.82
N VAL A 195 14.85 -3.84 2.56
CA VAL A 195 16.31 -3.95 2.38
C VAL A 195 16.78 -5.37 2.66
N TYR A 196 16.30 -5.99 3.74
CA TYR A 196 16.59 -7.38 4.04
C TYR A 196 16.18 -8.31 2.90
N ALA A 197 14.98 -8.13 2.33
CA ALA A 197 14.48 -8.93 1.21
C ALA A 197 15.35 -8.80 -0.05
N LEU A 198 15.89 -7.61 -0.30
CA LEU A 198 16.70 -7.29 -1.47
C LEU A 198 18.22 -7.45 -1.26
N ARG A 199 18.67 -7.83 -0.05
CA ARG A 199 20.08 -7.83 0.37
C ARG A 199 21.09 -8.48 -0.59
N ASN A 200 20.67 -9.47 -1.38
CA ASN A 200 21.53 -10.17 -2.34
C ASN A 200 21.57 -9.52 -3.73
N GLN A 201 20.81 -8.44 -3.94
CA GLN A 201 20.65 -7.72 -5.21
C GLN A 201 21.03 -6.25 -5.09
N LEU A 202 21.45 -5.80 -3.90
CA LEU A 202 21.87 -4.42 -3.67
C LEU A 202 23.22 -4.18 -4.33
N THR A 203 23.29 -3.11 -5.12
CA THR A 203 24.45 -2.75 -5.93
C THR A 203 25.04 -1.40 -5.56
N THR A 204 24.25 -0.51 -4.98
CA THR A 204 24.72 0.82 -4.57
C THR A 204 25.65 0.71 -3.36
N ALA A 205 26.87 1.21 -3.51
CA ALA A 205 27.81 1.34 -2.40
C ALA A 205 27.50 2.61 -1.60
N TRP A 206 27.34 2.46 -0.30
CA TRP A 206 27.05 3.56 0.62
C TRP A 206 28.26 3.85 1.52
N PRO A 207 28.44 5.10 1.98
CA PRO A 207 29.46 5.44 2.95
C PRO A 207 29.34 4.64 4.26
N GLU A 208 30.44 4.54 5.01
CA GLU A 208 30.41 3.91 6.34
C GLU A 208 29.45 4.61 7.30
N CYS A 209 28.52 3.83 7.84
CA CYS A 209 27.48 4.30 8.73
C CYS A 209 28.00 4.53 10.17
N ARG A 210 27.55 5.63 10.81
CA ARG A 210 27.82 5.95 12.22
C ARG A 210 26.63 5.73 13.17
N HIS A 211 25.47 5.36 12.64
CA HIS A 211 24.23 5.15 13.40
C HIS A 211 24.21 3.80 14.11
N THR A 212 24.64 3.78 15.36
CA THR A 212 24.68 2.55 16.17
C THR A 212 23.33 2.17 16.77
N SER A 213 22.40 3.12 16.93
CA SER A 213 21.08 2.91 17.53
C SER A 213 20.20 2.04 16.63
N LEU A 214 20.07 2.38 15.35
CA LEU A 214 19.32 1.56 14.39
C LEU A 214 19.93 0.17 14.23
N LYS A 215 21.26 0.05 14.21
CA LYS A 215 21.93 -1.26 14.08
C LYS A 215 21.57 -2.18 15.25
N LYS A 216 21.51 -1.64 16.47
CA LYS A 216 21.06 -2.36 17.66
C LYS A 216 19.59 -2.75 17.55
N ALA A 217 18.71 -1.84 17.12
CA ALA A 217 17.29 -2.13 16.97
C ALA A 217 17.01 -3.26 15.96
N VAL A 218 17.68 -3.23 14.80
CA VAL A 218 17.58 -4.28 13.78
C VAL A 218 18.04 -5.64 14.33
N ALA A 219 19.17 -5.66 15.06
CA ALA A 219 19.68 -6.87 15.70
C ALA A 219 18.76 -7.39 16.82
N GLN A 220 18.18 -6.51 17.64
CA GLN A 220 17.19 -6.84 18.67
C GLN A 220 15.91 -7.43 18.08
N GLY A 221 15.51 -6.94 16.91
CA GLY A 221 14.41 -7.50 16.11
C GLY A 221 14.70 -8.88 15.53
N GLY A 222 15.90 -9.44 15.73
CA GLY A 222 16.28 -10.75 15.22
C GLY A 222 16.62 -10.77 13.72
N ILE A 223 16.89 -9.61 13.11
CA ILE A 223 17.30 -9.51 11.72
C ILE A 223 18.81 -9.35 11.63
N ASP A 224 19.47 -10.30 10.98
CA ASP A 224 20.88 -10.22 10.64
C ASP A 224 21.03 -9.86 9.16
N MET A 225 21.64 -8.71 8.88
CA MET A 225 21.93 -8.24 7.53
C MET A 225 23.37 -7.76 7.43
N GLY A 226 24.05 -8.11 6.34
CA GLY A 226 25.44 -7.72 6.13
C GLY A 226 25.62 -6.20 5.99
N GLU A 227 26.86 -5.73 6.17
CA GLU A 227 27.20 -4.30 6.19
C GLU A 227 26.72 -3.55 4.94
N ASN A 228 26.75 -4.17 3.75
CA ASN A 228 26.23 -3.55 2.53
C ASN A 228 24.74 -3.22 2.65
N ALA A 229 23.92 -4.18 3.08
CA ALA A 229 22.48 -3.99 3.23
C ALA A 229 22.17 -2.96 4.32
N PHE A 230 22.88 -3.02 5.45
CA PHE A 230 22.72 -2.03 6.51
C PHE A 230 23.15 -0.62 6.05
N GLY A 231 24.23 -0.52 5.27
CA GLY A 231 24.68 0.72 4.64
C GLY A 231 23.63 1.31 3.71
N THR A 232 22.96 0.47 2.90
CA THR A 232 21.84 0.90 2.06
C THR A 232 20.67 1.44 2.87
N LEU A 233 20.27 0.75 3.94
CA LEU A 233 19.17 1.20 4.81
C LEU A 233 19.43 2.61 5.35
N ILE A 234 20.62 2.82 5.91
CA ILE A 234 20.99 4.11 6.50
C ILE A 234 21.14 5.19 5.43
N GLY A 235 21.82 4.87 4.34
CA GLY A 235 22.03 5.80 3.25
C GLY A 235 20.72 6.35 2.67
N LEU A 236 19.70 5.49 2.54
CA LEU A 236 18.36 5.90 2.15
C LEU A 236 17.72 6.86 3.16
N LEU A 237 17.79 6.54 4.45
CA LEU A 237 17.22 7.37 5.52
C LEU A 237 17.91 8.73 5.61
N GLU A 238 19.24 8.77 5.52
CA GLU A 238 20.03 10.01 5.50
C GLU A 238 19.69 10.85 4.26
N THR A 239 19.56 10.22 3.08
CA THR A 239 19.17 10.92 1.86
C THR A 239 17.77 11.54 1.99
N GLN A 240 16.81 10.79 2.53
CA GLN A 240 15.45 11.29 2.78
C GLN A 240 15.45 12.43 3.81
N GLN A 241 16.27 12.34 4.86
CA GLN A 241 16.40 13.38 5.87
C GLN A 241 17.03 14.65 5.28
N GLN A 242 18.09 14.52 4.48
CA GLN A 242 18.71 15.64 3.78
C GLN A 242 17.73 16.31 2.81
N GLN A 243 16.95 15.53 2.06
CA GLN A 243 15.89 16.06 1.21
C GLN A 243 14.82 16.80 2.03
N ALA A 244 14.39 16.24 3.16
CA ALA A 244 13.42 16.89 4.05
C ALA A 244 13.95 18.22 4.61
N MET A 245 15.24 18.30 4.94
CA MET A 245 15.88 19.54 5.41
C MET A 245 15.88 20.67 4.38
N THR A 246 15.66 20.39 3.09
CA THR A 246 15.49 21.44 2.06
C THR A 246 14.14 22.14 2.12
N LEU A 247 13.17 21.58 2.84
CA LEU A 247 11.84 22.15 3.02
C LEU A 247 11.83 23.14 4.19
N SER A 248 11.33 24.35 3.93
CA SER A 248 11.16 25.38 4.96
C SER A 248 9.76 25.99 4.92
N ALA A 249 9.33 26.52 6.07
CA ALA A 249 8.07 27.26 6.17
C ALA A 249 8.00 28.44 5.19
N ASP A 250 9.13 29.12 4.98
CA ASP A 250 9.23 30.24 4.03
C ASP A 250 9.02 29.81 2.58
N ALA A 251 9.59 28.66 2.20
CA ALA A 251 9.41 28.08 0.87
C ALA A 251 7.93 27.68 0.65
N VAL A 252 7.30 27.06 1.65
CA VAL A 252 5.88 26.69 1.62
C VAL A 252 4.99 27.93 1.53
N CYS A 253 5.26 28.96 2.34
CA CYS A 253 4.53 30.23 2.30
C CYS A 253 4.60 30.87 0.91
N SER A 254 5.81 30.93 0.33
CA SER A 254 6.04 31.47 -1.01
C SER A 254 5.27 30.71 -2.10
N LEU A 255 5.17 29.38 -1.98
CA LEU A 255 4.38 28.55 -2.90
C LEU A 255 2.87 28.79 -2.73
N LEU A 256 2.37 28.88 -1.49
CA LEU A 256 0.96 29.14 -1.20
C LEU A 256 0.50 30.50 -1.72
N GLN A 257 1.33 31.54 -1.60
CA GLN A 257 1.04 32.86 -2.13
C GLN A 257 0.91 32.88 -3.66
N ARG A 258 1.58 31.95 -4.36
CA ARG A 258 1.49 31.78 -5.81
C ARG A 258 0.27 30.99 -6.27
N VAL A 259 -0.48 30.38 -5.35
CA VAL A 259 -1.72 29.66 -5.68
C VAL A 259 -2.81 30.67 -6.04
N PRO A 260 -3.35 30.64 -7.28
CA PRO A 260 -4.39 31.57 -7.70
C PRO A 260 -5.59 31.53 -6.77
N GLY A 261 -6.01 32.70 -6.26
CA GLY A 261 -7.17 32.82 -5.37
C GLY A 261 -6.90 32.53 -3.89
N ALA A 262 -5.74 31.98 -3.51
CA ALA A 262 -5.42 31.70 -2.11
C ALA A 262 -5.19 32.99 -1.30
N ALA A 263 -4.45 33.95 -1.86
CA ALA A 263 -4.20 35.24 -1.23
C ALA A 263 -5.48 36.07 -1.00
N SER A 264 -6.45 35.98 -1.92
CA SER A 264 -7.73 36.70 -1.80
C SER A 264 -8.66 36.14 -0.73
N LEU A 265 -8.43 34.89 -0.29
CA LEU A 265 -9.24 34.26 0.75
C LEU A 265 -8.74 34.59 2.17
N ASN A 266 -7.57 35.24 2.31
CA ASN A 266 -6.93 35.54 3.60
C ASN A 266 -6.83 34.31 4.54
N ILE A 267 -6.69 33.12 3.95
CA ILE A 267 -6.62 31.82 4.64
C ILE A 267 -5.20 31.39 4.98
N ILE A 268 -4.19 32.15 4.54
CA ILE A 268 -2.78 31.81 4.76
C ILE A 268 -2.37 32.41 6.10
N ASP A 269 -2.42 31.59 7.14
CA ASP A 269 -1.91 31.91 8.48
C ASP A 269 -0.72 31.01 8.86
N THR A 270 -0.07 31.32 9.99
CA THR A 270 1.08 30.57 10.51
C THR A 270 0.73 29.11 10.77
N GLN A 271 -0.47 28.82 11.28
CA GLN A 271 -0.90 27.47 11.59
C GLN A 271 -1.03 26.61 10.32
N LEU A 272 -1.57 27.16 9.24
CA LEU A 272 -1.65 26.48 7.94
C LEU A 272 -0.26 26.19 7.38
N ILE A 273 0.64 27.17 7.44
CA ILE A 273 2.02 27.01 6.97
C ILE A 273 2.74 25.91 7.76
N ASP A 274 2.64 25.92 9.09
CA ASP A 274 3.26 24.92 9.94
C ASP A 274 2.69 23.51 9.69
N ASN A 275 1.36 23.41 9.54
CA ASN A 275 0.69 22.15 9.24
C ASN A 275 1.12 21.57 7.89
N ILE A 276 1.18 22.40 6.84
CA ILE A 276 1.59 21.96 5.50
C ILE A 276 3.07 21.60 5.49
N THR A 277 3.93 22.44 6.08
CA THR A 277 5.37 22.16 6.23
C THR A 277 5.59 20.84 6.94
N GLY A 278 4.97 20.63 8.10
CA GLY A 278 5.06 19.39 8.86
C GLY A 278 4.53 18.17 8.09
N HIS A 279 3.47 18.32 7.30
CA HIS A 279 2.96 17.25 6.45
C HIS A 279 3.95 16.90 5.32
N LEU A 280 4.49 17.89 4.63
CA LEU A 280 5.47 17.68 3.55
C LEU A 280 6.76 17.03 4.08
N LEU A 281 7.25 17.48 5.24
CA LEU A 281 8.40 16.87 5.92
C LEU A 281 8.18 15.36 6.14
N ARG A 282 7.02 14.98 6.71
CA ARG A 282 6.68 13.56 6.91
C ARG A 282 6.57 12.79 5.58
N CYS A 283 6.01 13.40 4.53
CA CYS A 283 5.87 12.76 3.22
C CYS A 283 7.22 12.54 2.53
N VAL A 284 8.20 13.42 2.73
CA VAL A 284 9.56 13.26 2.18
C VAL A 284 10.38 12.28 3.00
N SER A 285 10.25 12.31 4.33
CA SER A 285 10.96 11.39 5.22
C SER A 285 10.44 9.95 5.17
N ALA A 286 9.15 9.74 4.92
CA ALA A 286 8.53 8.42 4.81
C ALA A 286 7.62 8.33 3.58
N PRO A 287 8.18 8.28 2.36
CA PRO A 287 7.41 8.33 1.12
C PRO A 287 6.51 7.10 0.96
N ILE A 288 5.26 7.38 0.56
CA ILE A 288 4.23 6.40 0.23
C ILE A 288 3.84 6.59 -1.24
N TRP A 289 4.33 5.74 -2.12
CA TRP A 289 4.00 5.75 -3.55
C TRP A 289 2.97 4.69 -3.93
N LEU A 290 2.77 3.70 -3.06
CA LEU A 290 1.67 2.76 -3.14
C LEU A 290 0.60 3.24 -2.16
N PRO A 291 -0.41 4.02 -2.60
CA PRO A 291 -1.44 4.49 -1.70
C PRO A 291 -2.12 3.29 -1.04
N GLU A 292 -2.09 3.26 0.30
CA GLU A 292 -2.95 2.36 1.07
C GLU A 292 -4.39 2.70 0.68
N HIS A 293 -5.12 1.73 0.12
CA HIS A 293 -6.57 1.85 0.00
C HIS A 293 -7.20 1.63 1.39
N ARG A 294 -6.87 2.49 2.36
CA ARG A 294 -7.65 2.66 3.58
C ARG A 294 -8.85 3.54 3.22
N GLN A 295 -10.00 2.91 3.03
CA GLN A 295 -11.29 3.52 2.68
C GLN A 295 -11.80 4.60 3.64
N SER A 296 -11.16 4.82 4.80
CA SER A 296 -11.65 5.76 5.81
C SER A 296 -11.28 7.24 5.56
N SER A 297 -10.16 7.55 4.89
CA SER A 297 -9.65 8.93 4.91
C SER A 297 -10.19 9.83 3.77
N MET A 298 -10.37 9.28 2.56
CA MET A 298 -10.84 10.08 1.41
C MET A 298 -12.35 10.37 1.43
N ASN A 299 -13.18 9.46 1.96
CA ASN A 299 -14.61 9.69 2.10
C ASN A 299 -14.90 10.75 3.16
N ASN A 300 -14.15 10.75 4.27
CA ASN A 300 -14.25 11.76 5.32
C ASN A 300 -13.84 13.17 4.84
N LEU A 301 -12.81 13.27 3.98
CA LEU A 301 -12.38 14.55 3.40
C LEU A 301 -13.36 15.09 2.35
N LYS A 302 -13.92 14.24 1.49
CA LYS A 302 -14.93 14.66 0.49
C LYS A 302 -16.29 14.96 1.09
N SER A 303 -16.68 14.28 2.17
CA SER A 303 -17.90 14.58 2.91
C SER A 303 -17.79 15.87 3.73
N ALA A 304 -16.59 16.25 4.15
CA ALA A 304 -16.35 17.50 4.90
C ALA A 304 -16.34 18.75 3.99
N TRP A 305 -16.01 18.62 2.70
CA TRP A 305 -16.01 19.73 1.74
C TRP A 305 -16.65 19.34 0.40
N PRO A 306 -17.99 19.31 0.31
CA PRO A 306 -18.66 19.19 -0.98
C PRO A 306 -18.35 20.44 -1.85
N PRO A 307 -18.14 20.29 -3.17
CA PRO A 307 -18.00 21.43 -4.06
C PRO A 307 -19.27 22.29 -3.96
N ARG A 308 -19.11 23.58 -3.67
CA ARG A 308 -20.22 24.53 -3.72
C ARG A 308 -20.75 24.54 -5.15
N SER A 309 -21.97 24.08 -5.33
CA SER A 309 -22.71 24.20 -6.58
C SER A 309 -22.88 25.68 -6.91
N THR A 310 -22.26 26.13 -8.00
CA THR A 310 -22.70 27.32 -8.75
C THR A 310 -24.03 27.04 -9.44
#